data_AF-A0A1I2DYF2-F1
#
_entry.id   AF-A0A1I2DYF2-F1
#
_cell.length_a   1.000
_cell.length_b   1.000
_cell.length_c   1.000
_cell.angle_alpha   90.00
_cell.angle_beta   90.00
_cell.angle_gamma   90.00
#
_symmetry.space_group_name_H-M   'P 1'
#
loop_
_entity.id
_entity.type
_entity.pdbx_description
1 polymer ?
#
loop_
_entity_poly.entity_id
_entity_poly.type
_entity_poly.pdbx_seq_one_letter_code
_entity_poly.pdbx_strand_id
1 'polypeptide(L)'
;MANSDSFFWHFCSPYATLSSSDALLWHGSNKRLHDAANVLRGESNHLMPTMRFVLMKNNDKVFFVEMPDTHAYQLSALNLRLHKELDKLTAEQVPALPYAIAECDSVELHDSSIRIASGLDYINELEREFAAVKESAYPLIALLTEIRALQAQLEQWYEDEIG
;
A
#
# COMPACT_ATOMS: atom_id res chain seq x y z
N MET A 1 -5.33 -28.99 -35.17
CA MET A 1 -4.18 -28.88 -34.24
C MET A 1 -4.33 -27.57 -33.48
N ALA A 2 -4.52 -27.69 -32.15
CA ALA A 2 -4.49 -26.72 -31.04
C ALA A 2 -4.96 -25.26 -31.29
N ASN A 3 -6.15 -24.85 -30.80
CA ASN A 3 -6.47 -24.30 -29.46
C ASN A 3 -5.75 -22.99 -29.13
N SER A 4 -6.43 -21.84 -29.16
CA SER A 4 -7.37 -21.26 -28.16
C SER A 4 -6.62 -20.48 -27.07
N ASP A 5 -6.95 -19.19 -26.91
CA ASP A 5 -7.55 -18.68 -25.67
C ASP A 5 -7.79 -17.17 -25.76
N SER A 6 -9.07 -16.83 -25.87
CA SER A 6 -9.65 -15.50 -25.71
C SER A 6 -10.02 -15.36 -24.24
N PHE A 7 -9.41 -14.41 -23.52
CA PHE A 7 -9.81 -14.08 -22.16
C PHE A 7 -10.94 -13.04 -22.19
N PHE A 8 -12.15 -13.56 -21.99
CA PHE A 8 -13.40 -12.83 -21.86
C PHE A 8 -13.62 -12.54 -20.36
N TRP A 9 -13.61 -11.27 -19.96
CA TRP A 9 -13.99 -10.87 -18.60
C TRP A 9 -15.52 -10.88 -18.48
N HIS A 10 -16.07 -11.92 -17.86
CA HIS A 10 -17.48 -11.96 -17.45
C HIS A 10 -17.63 -11.35 -16.06
N PHE A 11 -18.36 -10.23 -15.99
CA PHE A 11 -18.98 -9.72 -14.78
C PHE A 11 -20.01 -10.73 -14.26
N CYS A 12 -19.92 -11.12 -12.99
CA CYS A 12 -21.02 -11.76 -12.27
C CYS A 12 -21.34 -10.95 -11.02
N SER A 13 -22.52 -10.34 -11.05
CA SER A 13 -23.19 -9.65 -9.94
C SER A 13 -23.91 -10.68 -9.06
N PRO A 14 -23.77 -10.66 -7.72
CA PRO A 14 -24.57 -11.50 -6.85
C PRO A 14 -25.61 -10.66 -6.11
N TYR A 15 -26.81 -10.49 -6.68
CA TYR A 15 -28.00 -10.22 -5.88
C TYR A 15 -28.59 -11.57 -5.45
N ALA A 16 -28.08 -12.09 -4.33
CA ALA A 16 -28.72 -13.17 -3.61
C ALA A 16 -29.73 -12.56 -2.62
N THR A 17 -31.00 -12.94 -2.75
CA THR A 17 -32.08 -12.52 -1.85
C THR A 17 -31.87 -13.12 -0.46
N LEU A 18 -31.57 -12.29 0.53
CA LEU A 18 -31.51 -12.68 1.94
C LEU A 18 -32.87 -12.48 2.63
N SER A 19 -33.40 -13.56 3.19
CA SER A 19 -34.56 -13.59 4.08
C SER A 19 -34.19 -13.00 5.46
N SER A 20 -35.13 -12.28 6.08
CA SER A 20 -34.94 -11.37 7.20
C SER A 20 -34.73 -12.03 8.59
N SER A 21 -34.31 -13.29 8.67
CA SER A 21 -34.37 -14.04 9.94
C SER A 21 -33.02 -14.54 10.50
N ASP A 22 -31.92 -14.45 9.76
CA ASP A 22 -30.64 -15.06 10.17
C ASP A 22 -29.55 -14.05 10.61
N ALA A 23 -29.91 -12.79 10.88
CA ALA A 23 -28.97 -11.71 11.19
C ALA A 23 -28.51 -11.63 12.66
N LEU A 24 -28.77 -12.64 13.48
CA LEU A 24 -28.35 -12.67 14.88
C LEU A 24 -27.56 -13.94 15.12
N LEU A 25 -26.24 -13.90 14.87
CA LEU A 25 -25.16 -14.65 15.55
C LEU A 25 -23.87 -14.58 14.71
N TRP A 26 -23.24 -13.40 14.65
CA TRP A 26 -21.82 -13.30 14.29
C TRP A 26 -21.20 -12.11 15.03
N HIS A 27 -20.37 -12.39 16.04
CA HIS A 27 -19.47 -11.40 16.62
C HIS A 27 -18.24 -11.30 15.72
N GLY A 28 -18.35 -10.51 14.66
CA GLY A 28 -17.24 -10.17 13.79
C GLY A 28 -17.55 -8.95 12.95
N SER A 29 -16.77 -7.89 13.17
CA SER A 29 -16.64 -6.68 12.36
C SER A 29 -17.85 -5.78 12.23
N ASN A 30 -18.07 -4.97 13.28
CA ASN A 30 -19.04 -3.87 13.37
C ASN A 30 -18.80 -2.71 12.37
N LYS A 31 -17.66 -2.69 11.65
CA LYS A 31 -17.30 -1.60 10.72
C LYS A 31 -18.23 -1.56 9.50
N ARG A 32 -18.47 -2.71 8.84
CA ARG A 32 -19.30 -2.79 7.62
C ARG A 32 -20.77 -2.42 7.83
N LEU A 33 -21.31 -2.66 9.02
CA LEU A 33 -22.70 -2.31 9.35
C LEU A 33 -22.86 -0.81 9.64
N HIS A 34 -21.86 -0.18 10.27
CA HIS A 34 -21.83 1.28 10.44
C HIS A 34 -21.70 1.99 9.09
N ASP A 35 -20.81 1.51 8.22
CA ASP A 35 -20.60 2.10 6.90
C ASP A 35 -21.87 2.03 6.03
N ALA A 36 -22.60 0.90 6.06
CA ALA A 36 -23.86 0.74 5.34
C ALA A 36 -24.99 1.62 5.90
N ALA A 37 -25.02 1.85 7.22
CA ALA A 37 -26.02 2.72 7.85
C ALA A 37 -25.81 4.21 7.51
N ASN A 38 -24.56 4.66 7.38
CA ASN A 38 -24.25 6.05 7.00
C ASN A 38 -24.60 6.34 5.54
N VAL A 39 -24.36 5.39 4.63
CA VAL A 39 -24.76 5.51 3.21
C VAL A 39 -26.28 5.67 3.05
N LEU A 40 -27.08 5.00 3.90
CA LEU A 40 -28.54 5.10 3.87
C LEU A 40 -29.09 6.42 4.45
N ARG A 41 -28.28 7.19 5.20
CA ARG A 41 -28.69 8.45 5.84
C ARG A 41 -28.35 9.70 5.03
N GLY A 42 -27.67 9.57 3.89
CA GLY A 42 -27.32 10.72 3.03
C GLY A 42 -26.32 11.70 3.67
N GLU A 43 -25.65 11.29 4.75
CA GLU A 43 -24.49 11.99 5.28
C GLU A 43 -23.33 11.69 4.33
N SER A 44 -22.78 12.73 3.68
CA SER A 44 -21.51 12.63 2.96
C SER A 44 -20.46 12.22 3.97
N ASN A 45 -20.29 10.91 4.11
CA ASN A 45 -19.30 10.29 4.95
C ASN A 45 -17.97 10.72 4.35
N HIS A 46 -17.33 11.73 4.96
CA HIS A 46 -15.88 11.81 4.98
C HIS A 46 -15.45 10.53 5.72
N LEU A 47 -15.43 9.42 4.96
CA LEU A 47 -15.09 8.10 5.45
C LEU A 47 -13.68 8.23 5.97
N MET A 48 -13.54 8.20 7.30
CA MET A 48 -12.24 8.24 7.96
C MET A 48 -11.26 7.37 7.17
N PRO A 49 -10.15 7.94 6.71
CA PRO A 49 -9.26 7.24 5.82
C PRO A 49 -8.85 5.90 6.41
N THR A 50 -9.11 4.82 5.67
CA THR A 50 -8.71 3.48 6.12
C THR A 50 -7.22 3.33 5.88
N MET A 51 -6.49 2.91 6.91
CA MET A 51 -5.06 2.67 6.86
C MET A 51 -4.77 1.18 6.68
N ARG A 52 -3.58 0.88 6.15
CA ARG A 52 -2.98 -0.45 6.11
C ARG A 52 -1.50 -0.36 6.45
N PHE A 53 -0.93 -1.48 6.86
CA PHE A 53 0.47 -1.58 7.21
C PHE A 53 1.20 -2.49 6.23
N VAL A 54 2.29 -1.99 5.67
CA VAL A 54 3.24 -2.78 4.88
C VAL A 54 4.38 -3.21 5.81
N LEU A 55 4.58 -4.52 5.95
CA LEU A 55 5.68 -5.08 6.72
C LEU A 55 6.95 -5.09 5.86
N MET A 56 7.96 -4.38 6.33
CA MET A 56 9.25 -4.23 5.68
C MET A 56 10.31 -5.00 6.44
N LYS A 57 11.19 -5.70 5.70
CA LYS A 57 12.34 -6.42 6.24
C LYS A 57 13.64 -5.80 5.72
N ASN A 58 14.55 -5.45 6.62
CA ASN A 58 15.91 -5.04 6.29
C ASN A 58 16.90 -5.90 7.08
N ASN A 59 17.55 -6.84 6.39
CA ASN A 59 18.34 -7.91 7.02
C ASN A 59 17.53 -8.64 8.11
N ASP A 60 17.99 -8.62 9.36
CA ASP A 60 17.32 -9.26 10.50
C ASP A 60 16.33 -8.34 11.23
N LYS A 61 16.13 -7.12 10.73
CA LYS A 61 15.21 -6.14 11.32
C LYS A 61 13.91 -6.08 10.53
N VAL A 62 12.81 -5.94 11.25
CA VAL A 62 11.48 -5.68 10.67
C VAL A 62 10.93 -4.36 11.19
N PHE A 63 10.17 -3.68 10.35
CA PHE A 63 9.43 -2.47 10.70
C PHE A 63 8.18 -2.37 9.83
N PHE A 64 7.25 -1.52 10.21
CA PHE A 64 6.01 -1.31 9.47
C PHE A 64 6.01 0.08 8.84
N VAL A 65 5.36 0.19 7.68
CA VAL A 65 5.02 1.46 7.05
C VAL A 65 3.50 1.57 7.03
N GLU A 66 2.96 2.57 7.72
CA GLU A 66 1.53 2.89 7.71
C GLU A 66 1.21 3.73 6.48
N MET A 67 0.25 3.25 5.69
CA MET A 67 -0.15 3.83 4.41
C MET A 67 -1.67 3.95 4.37
N PRO A 68 -2.22 4.93 3.63
CA PRO A 68 -3.60 4.87 3.20
C PRO A 68 -3.86 3.56 2.45
N ASP A 69 -5.02 2.94 2.66
CA ASP A 69 -5.43 1.67 2.03
C ASP A 69 -5.24 1.68 0.51
N THR A 70 -5.58 2.81 -0.12
CA THR A 70 -5.44 3.07 -1.56
C THR A 70 -3.99 3.12 -2.06
N HIS A 71 -3.02 3.34 -1.18
CA HIS A 71 -1.61 3.53 -1.52
C HIS A 71 -0.70 2.39 -1.00
N ALA A 72 -1.17 1.55 -0.06
CA ALA A 72 -0.37 0.45 0.48
C ALA A 72 0.13 -0.52 -0.60
N TYR A 73 -0.76 -0.94 -1.51
CA TYR A 73 -0.38 -1.79 -2.64
C TYR A 73 0.59 -1.09 -3.59
N GLN A 74 0.46 0.23 -3.80
CA GLN A 74 1.38 0.99 -4.64
C GLN A 74 2.80 0.99 -4.04
N LEU A 75 2.94 1.14 -2.72
CA LEU A 75 4.23 1.02 -2.04
C LEU A 75 4.83 -0.38 -2.23
N SER A 76 4.07 -1.45 -2.01
CA SER A 76 4.55 -2.82 -2.21
C SER A 76 5.00 -3.07 -3.65
N ALA A 77 4.20 -2.64 -4.63
CA ALA A 77 4.51 -2.79 -6.05
C ALA A 77 5.77 -1.99 -6.46
N LEU A 78 5.89 -0.75 -5.97
CA LEU A 78 7.09 0.08 -6.16
C LEU A 78 8.31 -0.61 -5.55
N ASN A 79 8.22 -1.10 -4.32
CA ASN A 79 9.33 -1.79 -3.65
C ASN A 79 9.81 -3.02 -4.43
N LEU A 80 8.89 -3.87 -4.89
CA LEU A 80 9.21 -5.03 -5.72
C LEU A 80 9.87 -4.65 -7.05
N ARG A 81 9.43 -3.54 -7.66
CA ARG A 81 10.05 -3.03 -8.89
C ARG A 81 11.44 -2.47 -8.63
N LEU A 82 11.62 -1.72 -7.55
CA LEU A 82 12.91 -1.18 -7.14
C LEU A 82 13.93 -2.32 -7.02
N HIS A 83 13.62 -3.40 -6.30
CA HIS A 83 14.51 -4.58 -6.19
C HIS A 83 14.92 -5.16 -7.55
N LYS A 84 14.00 -5.27 -8.51
CA LYS A 84 14.31 -5.82 -9.85
C LYS A 84 15.24 -4.93 -10.68
N GLU A 85 15.16 -3.62 -10.50
CA GLU A 85 15.95 -2.65 -11.25
C GLU A 85 17.24 -2.25 -10.51
N LEU A 86 17.27 -2.41 -9.18
CA LEU A 86 18.43 -2.11 -8.33
C LEU A 86 19.63 -2.95 -8.74
N ASP A 87 19.41 -4.24 -9.06
CA ASP A 87 20.44 -5.17 -9.54
C ASP A 87 21.08 -4.76 -10.88
N LYS A 88 20.47 -3.80 -11.59
CA LYS A 88 20.98 -3.28 -12.87
C LYS A 88 21.82 -2.02 -12.71
N LEU A 89 21.85 -1.43 -11.52
CA LEU A 89 22.67 -0.27 -11.22
C LEU A 89 24.15 -0.68 -11.17
N THR A 90 25.00 0.22 -11.66
CA THR A 90 26.45 0.01 -11.72
C THR A 90 27.21 0.90 -10.75
N ALA A 91 26.49 1.78 -10.04
CA ALA A 91 27.08 2.61 -8.99
C ALA A 91 27.82 1.76 -7.94
N GLU A 92 28.97 2.26 -7.49
CA GLU A 92 29.76 1.62 -6.45
C GLU A 92 29.02 1.54 -5.11
N GLN A 93 28.06 2.46 -4.88
CA GLN A 93 27.31 2.55 -3.65
C GLN A 93 25.82 2.71 -3.94
N VAL A 94 25.08 1.63 -3.67
CA VAL A 94 23.63 1.51 -3.87
C VAL A 94 22.97 1.41 -2.49
N PRO A 95 21.83 2.08 -2.24
CA PRO A 95 21.18 2.06 -0.94
C PRO A 95 20.68 0.67 -0.56
N ALA A 96 20.71 0.38 0.74
CA ALA A 96 20.15 -0.85 1.27
C ALA A 96 18.63 -0.75 1.26
N LEU A 97 17.98 -1.43 0.32
CA LEU A 97 16.54 -1.37 0.15
C LEU A 97 15.83 -2.43 1.02
N PRO A 98 14.98 -2.03 1.99
CA PRO A 98 14.12 -2.98 2.69
C PRO A 98 13.17 -3.69 1.73
N TYR A 99 12.79 -4.93 2.02
CA TYR A 99 11.87 -5.72 1.19
C TYR A 99 10.47 -5.76 1.82
N ALA A 100 9.45 -5.43 1.03
CA ALA A 100 8.06 -5.57 1.43
C ALA A 100 7.65 -7.06 1.45
N ILE A 101 7.36 -7.60 2.62
CA ILE A 101 7.08 -9.04 2.80
C ILE A 101 5.61 -9.36 3.11
N ALA A 102 4.82 -8.39 3.55
CA ALA A 102 3.39 -8.57 3.78
C ALA A 102 2.65 -7.22 3.81
N GLU A 103 1.32 -7.30 3.64
CA GLU A 103 0.38 -6.22 3.93
C GLU A 103 -0.65 -6.73 4.94
N CYS A 104 -1.05 -5.88 5.88
CA CYS A 104 -2.05 -6.23 6.88
C CYS A 104 -2.90 -5.01 7.26
N ASP A 105 -4.13 -5.28 7.66
CA ASP A 105 -5.12 -4.22 7.95
C ASP A 105 -4.96 -3.64 9.37
N SER A 106 -4.30 -4.39 10.26
CA SER A 106 -4.02 -3.98 11.64
C SER A 106 -2.76 -4.67 12.15
N VAL A 107 -2.05 -4.01 13.07
CA VAL A 107 -0.87 -4.54 13.74
C VAL A 107 -0.92 -4.21 15.23
N GLU A 108 -0.63 -5.20 16.07
CA GLU A 108 -0.40 -5.02 17.50
C GLU A 108 1.06 -5.37 17.82
N LEU A 109 1.80 -4.41 18.36
CA LEU A 109 3.22 -4.58 18.69
C LEU A 109 3.38 -4.88 20.18
N HIS A 110 3.98 -6.04 20.49
CA HIS A 110 4.40 -6.37 21.86
C HIS A 110 5.84 -5.92 22.15
N ASP A 111 6.65 -5.73 21.11
CA ASP A 111 8.02 -5.25 21.21
C ASP A 111 8.07 -3.76 20.85
N SER A 112 8.37 -2.92 21.85
CA SER A 112 8.45 -1.47 21.69
C SER A 112 9.64 -0.99 20.85
N SER A 113 10.58 -1.87 20.50
CA SER A 113 11.70 -1.54 19.63
C SER A 113 11.33 -1.52 18.14
N ILE A 114 10.20 -2.14 17.77
CA ILE A 114 9.72 -2.17 16.39
C ILE A 114 9.05 -0.84 16.06
N ARG A 115 9.56 -0.18 15.02
CA ARG A 115 9.04 1.10 14.55
C ARG A 115 7.88 0.90 13.58
N ILE A 116 6.86 1.75 13.70
CA ILE A 116 5.91 2.06 12.63
C ILE A 116 6.30 3.42 12.04
N ALA A 117 6.66 3.47 10.77
CA ALA A 117 6.94 4.71 10.04
C ALA A 117 5.70 5.17 9.28
N SER A 118 5.50 6.47 9.12
CA SER A 118 4.49 6.97 8.19
C SER A 118 4.94 6.69 6.75
N GLY A 119 3.97 6.52 5.86
CA GLY A 119 4.21 6.36 4.44
C GLY A 119 5.03 7.49 3.83
N LEU A 120 4.70 8.73 4.17
CA LEU A 120 5.37 9.91 3.64
C LEU A 120 6.82 10.00 4.14
N ASP A 121 7.07 9.75 5.43
CA ASP A 121 8.44 9.72 5.97
C ASP A 121 9.29 8.65 5.28
N TYR A 122 8.72 7.46 5.07
CA TYR A 122 9.42 6.36 4.39
C TYR A 122 9.75 6.70 2.94
N ILE A 123 8.80 7.27 2.19
CA ILE A 123 9.02 7.65 0.79
C ILE A 123 10.02 8.81 0.66
N ASN A 124 9.98 9.79 1.57
CA ASN A 124 10.96 10.88 1.62
C ASN A 124 12.38 10.38 1.88
N GLU A 125 12.53 9.41 2.78
CA GLU A 125 13.82 8.75 3.03
C GLU A 125 14.31 8.02 1.78
N LEU A 126 13.44 7.23 1.17
CA LEU A 126 13.74 6.43 -0.02
C LEU A 126 14.15 7.31 -1.20
N GLU A 127 13.44 8.41 -1.45
CA GLU A 127 13.79 9.39 -2.49
C GLU A 127 15.20 9.95 -2.26
N ARG A 128 15.49 10.37 -1.02
CA ARG A 128 16.78 10.93 -0.67
C ARG A 128 17.92 9.93 -0.85
N GLU A 129 17.72 8.68 -0.44
CA GLU A 129 18.70 7.61 -0.61
C GLU A 129 18.99 7.32 -2.08
N PHE A 130 17.96 7.20 -2.92
CA PHE A 130 18.13 6.97 -4.36
C PHE A 130 18.70 8.19 -5.09
N ALA A 131 18.35 9.41 -4.68
CA ALA A 131 18.87 10.64 -5.28
C ALA A 131 20.36 10.86 -4.98
N ALA A 132 20.86 10.27 -3.89
CA ALA A 132 22.28 10.31 -3.54
C ALA A 132 23.15 9.34 -4.35
N VAL A 133 22.55 8.38 -5.08
CA VAL A 133 23.28 7.43 -5.92
C VAL A 133 23.96 8.17 -7.07
N LYS A 134 25.27 8.01 -7.19
CA LYS A 134 26.09 8.65 -8.24
C LYS A 134 26.01 7.88 -9.56
N GLU A 135 24.84 7.86 -10.16
CA GLU A 135 24.61 7.22 -11.45
C GLU A 135 23.68 8.07 -12.32
N SER A 136 23.94 8.09 -13.63
CA SER A 136 23.10 8.79 -14.61
C SER A 136 22.39 7.82 -15.55
N ALA A 137 22.48 6.53 -15.26
CA ALA A 137 21.87 5.50 -16.08
C ALA A 137 20.33 5.61 -16.03
N TYR A 138 19.70 5.28 -17.15
CA TYR A 138 18.26 5.30 -17.30
C TYR A 138 17.48 4.56 -16.18
N PRO A 139 17.94 3.39 -15.67
CA PRO A 139 17.24 2.71 -14.58
C PRO A 139 17.06 3.61 -13.34
N LEU A 140 18.09 4.32 -12.89
CA LEU A 140 17.97 5.18 -11.71
C LEU A 140 16.97 6.33 -11.93
N ILE A 141 16.99 6.95 -13.11
CA ILE A 141 16.06 8.03 -13.46
C ILE A 141 14.61 7.52 -13.45
N ALA A 142 14.37 6.33 -14.02
CA ALA A 142 13.05 5.71 -14.01
C ALA A 142 12.57 5.43 -12.57
N LEU A 143 13.43 4.86 -11.73
CA LEU A 143 13.12 4.58 -10.33
C LEU A 143 12.80 5.85 -9.54
N LEU A 144 13.62 6.90 -9.65
CA LEU A 144 13.37 8.18 -9.00
C LEU A 144 12.06 8.83 -9.46
N THR A 145 11.70 8.68 -10.73
CA THR A 145 10.43 9.19 -11.26
C THR A 145 9.24 8.50 -10.59
N GLU A 146 9.32 7.18 -10.39
CA GLU A 146 8.24 6.42 -9.75
C GLU A 146 8.14 6.70 -8.25
N ILE A 147 9.27 6.82 -7.54
CA ILE A 147 9.30 7.20 -6.13
C ILE A 147 8.61 8.57 -5.94
N ARG A 148 9.01 9.57 -6.72
CA ARG A 148 8.45 10.93 -6.66
C ARG A 148 6.97 10.99 -7.06
N ALA A 149 6.54 10.11 -7.98
CA ALA A 149 5.13 10.02 -8.35
C ALA A 149 4.28 9.51 -7.17
N LEU A 150 4.76 8.52 -6.41
CA LEU A 150 4.07 8.06 -5.20
C LEU A 150 4.16 9.09 -4.07
N GLN A 151 5.29 9.78 -3.93
CA GLN A 151 5.48 10.87 -2.98
C GLN A 151 4.44 11.97 -3.17
N ALA A 152 4.30 12.50 -4.40
CA ALA A 152 3.34 13.55 -4.70
C ALA A 152 1.88 13.10 -4.49
N GLN A 153 1.56 11.83 -4.77
CA GLN A 153 0.24 11.26 -4.47
C GLN A 153 -0.04 11.25 -2.96
N LEU A 154 0.95 10.86 -2.16
CA LEU A 154 0.82 10.90 -0.70
C LEU A 154 0.71 12.32 -0.18
N GLU A 155 1.56 13.25 -0.64
CA GLU A 155 1.50 14.66 -0.23
C GLU A 155 0.12 15.26 -0.50
N GLN A 156 -0.42 15.09 -1.71
CA GLN A 156 -1.77 15.52 -2.06
C GLN A 156 -2.83 14.88 -1.15
N TRP A 157 -2.71 13.58 -0.89
CA TRP A 157 -3.64 12.87 -0.01
C TRP A 157 -3.61 13.38 1.43
N TYR A 158 -2.42 13.68 1.96
CA TYR A 158 -2.25 14.26 3.30
C TYR A 158 -2.83 15.68 3.37
N GLU A 159 -2.65 16.47 2.32
CA GLU A 159 -3.27 17.80 2.20
C GLU A 159 -4.81 17.72 2.19
N ASP A 160 -5.39 16.76 1.45
CA ASP A 160 -6.84 16.62 1.31
C ASP A 160 -7.54 16.03 2.55
N GLU A 161 -6.89 15.11 3.27
CA GLU A 161 -7.50 14.37 4.39
C GLU A 161 -7.15 14.93 5.78
N ILE A 162 -6.04 15.66 5.93
CA ILE A 162 -5.57 16.20 7.23
C ILE A 162 -5.52 17.73 7.25
N GLY A 163 -5.55 18.39 6.09
CA GLY A 163 -5.59 19.86 5.94
C GLY A 163 -6.94 20.48 6.25
#